data_AF-A0A1V2PRV0-F1
#
_entry.id   AF-A0A1V2PRV0-F1
#
_cell.length_a   1.000
_cell.length_b   1.000
_cell.length_c   1.000
_cell.angle_alpha   90.00
_cell.angle_beta   90.00
_cell.angle_gamma   90.00
#
_symmetry.space_group_name_H-M   'P 1'
#
loop_
_entity.id
_entity.type
_entity.pdbx_description
1 polymer ?
#
loop_
_entity_poly.entity_id
_entity_poly.type
_entity_poly.pdbx_seq_one_letter_code
_entity_poly.pdbx_strand_id
1 'polypeptide(L)'
;MKVLLVLTACVLVASCGTSAAPNAAPNAGPNAGPVKMRAEVLAVLPHDSTAFTQGLELDGDRLIEGTGLEGASSVRVVDPKTAEVRRKVDLPSPMFGEGVTVAGSKIWQLTWRDGVAFQRDKQTLAEVRRVPYSGEGWGVCLDGQRLVMSDGSDKLAFRDPETFDQVGEVRVRSAGEPVTLLNELECTPDGVYANVWKTDTIVRIDPASGNVTATVDLTGLLPREDRADDAVLNGIAAVRGTGEFLVTGKLWPKMFRVKFVTAS
;
A
#
# COMPACT_ATOMS: atom_id res chain seq x y z
N MET A 1 39.48 60.32 51.56
CA MET A 1 38.23 59.53 51.54
C MET A 1 38.53 58.20 50.86
N LYS A 2 38.45 57.10 51.61
CA LYS A 2 38.70 55.73 51.15
C LYS A 2 37.47 55.20 50.43
N VAL A 3 37.60 54.64 49.22
CA VAL A 3 36.76 53.53 48.71
C VAL A 3 37.56 52.84 47.59
N LEU A 4 38.31 51.77 47.91
CA LEU A 4 37.97 50.35 47.75
C LEU A 4 38.18 49.83 46.31
N LEU A 5 39.40 49.33 46.06
CA LEU A 5 39.74 48.50 44.91
C LEU A 5 39.13 47.11 45.12
N VAL A 6 38.27 46.66 44.21
CA VAL A 6 37.85 45.26 44.14
C VAL A 6 38.68 44.60 43.03
N LEU A 7 39.65 43.77 43.43
CA LEU A 7 40.31 42.83 42.51
C LEU A 7 39.39 41.62 42.34
N THR A 8 38.79 41.48 41.16
CA THR A 8 38.08 40.27 40.76
C THR A 8 39.10 39.31 40.14
N ALA A 9 39.37 38.20 40.83
CA ALA A 9 40.20 37.12 40.31
C ALA A 9 39.37 36.27 39.32
N CYS A 10 39.72 36.32 38.03
CA CYS A 10 39.20 35.38 37.04
C CYS A 10 39.95 34.04 37.18
N VAL A 11 39.26 33.04 37.73
CA VAL A 11 39.70 31.63 37.68
C VAL A 11 39.26 31.07 36.33
N LEU A 12 40.23 30.79 35.45
CA LEU A 12 40.02 30.02 34.23
C LEU A 12 39.94 28.53 34.59
N VAL A 13 38.73 27.97 34.60
CA VAL A 13 38.53 26.52 34.64
C VAL A 13 38.48 26.02 33.20
N ALA A 14 39.57 25.42 32.74
CA ALA A 14 39.59 24.70 31.47
C ALA A 14 38.81 23.39 31.63
N SER A 15 37.53 23.40 31.24
CA SER A 15 36.72 22.19 31.12
C SER A 15 37.02 21.52 29.78
N CYS A 16 37.76 20.42 29.79
CA CYS A 16 37.84 19.48 28.67
C CYS A 16 36.45 18.84 28.46
N GLY A 17 35.60 19.47 27.66
CA GLY A 17 34.39 18.86 27.15
C GLY A 17 34.74 17.90 26.02
N THR A 18 34.72 16.60 26.30
CA THR A 18 34.70 15.56 25.27
C THR A 18 33.41 15.70 24.47
N SER A 19 33.49 16.30 23.28
CA SER A 19 32.40 16.28 22.31
C SER A 19 32.20 14.84 21.83
N ALA A 20 31.31 14.11 22.47
CA ALA A 20 30.76 12.88 21.91
C ALA A 20 29.99 13.27 20.65
N ALA A 21 30.53 12.89 19.49
CA ALA A 21 29.84 13.02 18.21
C ALA A 21 28.47 12.32 18.30
N PRO A 22 27.40 12.88 17.71
CA PRO A 22 26.13 12.19 17.64
C PRO A 22 26.34 10.88 16.86
N ASN A 23 25.94 9.76 17.46
CA ASN A 23 25.88 8.46 16.81
C ASN A 23 25.05 8.61 15.53
N ALA A 24 25.72 8.68 14.38
CA ALA A 24 25.08 8.45 13.11
C ALA A 24 24.49 7.04 13.13
N ALA A 25 23.20 6.93 12.82
CA ALA A 25 22.57 5.64 12.57
C ALA A 25 23.41 4.88 11.52
N PRO A 26 23.54 3.55 11.63
CA PRO A 26 24.34 2.81 10.67
C PRO A 26 23.68 2.96 9.30
N ASN A 27 24.37 3.65 8.38
CA ASN A 27 24.06 3.59 6.97
C ASN A 27 24.16 2.13 6.55
N ALA A 28 23.02 1.47 6.37
CA ALA A 28 22.96 0.19 5.68
C ALA A 28 23.56 0.42 4.29
N GLY A 29 24.73 -0.17 4.03
CA GLY A 29 25.36 -0.08 2.72
C GLY A 29 24.45 -0.66 1.63
N PRO A 30 24.72 -0.36 0.35
CA PRO A 30 23.87 -0.75 -0.80
C PRO A 30 23.78 -2.28 -1.05
N ASN A 31 24.24 -3.11 -0.13
CA ASN A 31 24.32 -4.58 -0.22
C ASN A 31 23.55 -5.33 0.88
N ALA A 32 22.84 -4.65 1.79
CA ALA A 32 21.91 -5.35 2.67
C ALA A 32 20.65 -5.66 1.87
N GLY A 33 20.34 -6.95 1.68
CA GLY A 33 19.09 -7.37 1.03
C GLY A 33 17.84 -6.90 1.79
N PRO A 34 16.64 -7.05 1.22
CA PRO A 34 15.42 -6.55 1.84
C PRO A 34 15.20 -7.13 3.25
N VAL A 35 14.71 -6.29 4.17
CA VAL A 35 14.34 -6.72 5.52
C VAL A 35 13.27 -7.80 5.42
N LYS A 36 13.46 -8.93 6.10
CA LYS A 36 12.46 -10.00 6.18
C LYS A 36 11.48 -9.70 7.30
N MET A 37 10.20 -9.76 6.98
CA MET A 37 9.09 -9.48 7.88
C MET A 37 8.08 -10.62 7.83
N ARG A 38 7.23 -10.68 8.85
CA ARG A 38 6.05 -11.54 8.92
C ARG A 38 4.85 -10.72 9.37
N ALA A 39 3.66 -11.26 9.13
CA ALA A 39 2.45 -10.74 9.74
C ALA A 39 2.33 -11.19 11.21
N GLU A 40 2.03 -10.26 12.10
CA GLU A 40 1.44 -10.52 13.41
C GLU A 40 -0.06 -10.24 13.34
N VAL A 41 -0.89 -11.26 13.56
CA VAL A 41 -2.35 -11.14 13.47
C VAL A 41 -2.89 -10.49 14.74
N LEU A 42 -3.55 -9.35 14.59
CA LEU A 42 -4.18 -8.60 15.67
C LEU A 42 -5.68 -8.90 15.79
N ALA A 43 -6.34 -9.13 14.65
CA ALA A 43 -7.74 -9.54 14.60
C ALA A 43 -8.06 -10.28 13.30
N VAL A 44 -9.10 -11.11 13.35
CA VAL A 44 -9.72 -11.74 12.18
C VAL A 44 -11.12 -11.14 12.03
N LEU A 45 -11.43 -10.67 10.83
CA LEU A 45 -12.66 -10.00 10.45
C LEU A 45 -13.37 -10.82 9.37
N PRO A 46 -14.71 -10.76 9.27
CA PRO A 46 -15.42 -11.40 8.18
C PRO A 46 -15.07 -10.73 6.84
N HIS A 47 -15.07 -11.51 5.76
CA HIS A 47 -14.99 -11.00 4.40
C HIS A 47 -15.96 -11.77 3.50
N ASP A 48 -16.47 -11.11 2.46
CA ASP A 48 -17.38 -11.73 1.51
C ASP A 48 -16.64 -12.75 0.64
N SER A 49 -16.92 -14.04 0.85
CA SER A 49 -16.29 -15.15 0.12
C SER A 49 -16.68 -15.22 -1.36
N THR A 50 -17.59 -14.37 -1.84
CA THR A 50 -17.95 -14.26 -3.27
C THR A 50 -17.16 -13.17 -3.98
N ALA A 51 -16.37 -12.39 -3.25
CA ALA A 51 -15.67 -11.23 -3.79
C ALA A 51 -14.31 -11.59 -4.37
N PHE A 52 -14.14 -11.36 -5.67
CA PHE A 52 -12.84 -11.48 -6.31
C PHE A 52 -12.04 -10.19 -6.14
N THR A 53 -11.52 -9.95 -4.93
CA THR A 53 -10.84 -8.70 -4.54
C THR A 53 -9.66 -8.35 -5.45
N GLN A 54 -9.68 -7.13 -6.01
CA GLN A 54 -8.66 -6.60 -6.90
C GLN A 54 -8.08 -5.24 -6.46
N GLY A 55 -8.75 -4.55 -5.54
CA GLY A 55 -8.24 -3.35 -4.88
C GLY A 55 -8.89 -3.17 -3.53
N LEU A 56 -8.15 -2.66 -2.56
CA LEU A 56 -8.62 -2.46 -1.20
C LEU A 56 -8.06 -1.15 -0.63
N GLU A 57 -8.90 -0.25 -0.13
CA GLU A 57 -8.42 0.94 0.58
C GLU A 57 -9.33 1.28 1.75
N LEU A 58 -8.73 1.72 2.87
CA LEU A 58 -9.46 2.21 4.04
C LEU A 58 -9.48 3.75 4.06
N ASP A 59 -10.66 4.36 3.86
CA ASP A 59 -10.90 5.80 3.95
C ASP A 59 -11.74 6.13 5.18
N GLY A 60 -11.06 6.36 6.31
CA GLY A 60 -11.69 6.52 7.61
C GLY A 60 -12.17 5.18 8.15
N ASP A 61 -13.48 5.04 8.36
CA ASP A 61 -14.13 3.79 8.76
C ASP A 61 -14.70 3.01 7.57
N ARG A 62 -14.56 3.55 6.35
CA ARG A 62 -15.12 2.97 5.12
C ARG A 62 -14.04 2.18 4.39
N LEU A 63 -14.29 0.88 4.22
CA LEU A 63 -13.49 0.05 3.35
C LEU A 63 -14.02 0.17 1.92
N ILE A 64 -13.19 0.62 1.00
CA ILE A 64 -13.49 0.68 -0.42
C ILE A 64 -12.83 -0.53 -1.07
N GLU A 65 -13.58 -1.25 -1.89
CA GLU A 65 -13.08 -2.46 -2.52
C GLU A 65 -13.47 -2.51 -3.99
N GLY A 66 -12.50 -2.83 -4.84
CA GLY A 66 -12.70 -3.19 -6.24
C GLY A 66 -12.75 -4.71 -6.38
N THR A 67 -13.77 -5.22 -7.10
CA THR A 67 -13.91 -6.64 -7.40
C THR A 67 -13.81 -6.90 -8.90
N GLY A 68 -13.18 -8.01 -9.25
CA GLY A 68 -13.07 -8.50 -10.62
C GLY A 68 -14.17 -9.49 -11.02
N LEU A 69 -13.93 -10.17 -12.15
CA LEU A 69 -14.81 -11.07 -12.91
C LEU A 69 -15.67 -10.36 -13.97
N GLU A 70 -15.56 -10.80 -15.23
CA GLU A 70 -16.33 -10.23 -16.34
C GLU A 70 -17.83 -10.35 -16.07
N GLY A 71 -18.56 -9.25 -16.19
CA GLY A 71 -19.99 -9.19 -15.91
C GLY A 71 -20.38 -9.24 -14.42
N ALA A 72 -19.42 -9.39 -13.50
CA ALA A 72 -19.65 -9.37 -12.05
C ALA A 72 -18.74 -8.39 -11.29
N SER A 73 -17.89 -7.65 -12.01
CA SER A 73 -16.99 -6.64 -11.45
C SER A 73 -17.76 -5.47 -10.84
N SER A 74 -17.28 -4.96 -9.71
CA SER A 74 -17.92 -3.86 -9.00
C SER A 74 -16.92 -3.00 -8.23
N VAL A 75 -17.34 -1.80 -7.84
CA VAL A 75 -16.75 -1.06 -6.73
C VAL A 75 -17.76 -1.01 -5.59
N ARG A 76 -17.30 -1.21 -4.36
CA ARG A 76 -18.17 -1.26 -3.18
C ARG A 76 -17.58 -0.55 -1.98
N VAL A 77 -18.48 -0.06 -1.12
CA VAL A 77 -18.16 0.44 0.23
C VAL A 77 -18.68 -0.59 1.22
N VAL A 78 -17.78 -1.09 2.07
CA VAL A 78 -18.00 -2.19 3.00
C VAL A 78 -17.72 -1.71 4.42
N ASP A 79 -18.49 -2.21 5.38
CA ASP A 79 -18.12 -2.14 6.79
C ASP A 79 -17.09 -3.25 7.09
N PRO A 80 -15.83 -2.92 7.42
CA PRO A 80 -14.79 -3.93 7.62
C PRO A 80 -15.03 -4.82 8.84
N LYS A 81 -15.91 -4.45 9.78
CA LYS A 81 -16.20 -5.25 10.98
C LYS A 81 -17.27 -6.30 10.74
N THR A 82 -18.23 -6.02 9.86
CA THR A 82 -19.41 -6.87 9.64
C THR A 82 -19.43 -7.51 8.25
N ALA A 83 -18.56 -7.08 7.33
CA ALA A 83 -18.59 -7.39 5.90
C ALA A 83 -19.87 -6.90 5.18
N GLU A 84 -20.66 -6.02 5.81
CA GLU A 84 -21.86 -5.47 5.21
C GLU A 84 -21.52 -4.53 4.06
N VAL A 85 -22.03 -4.82 2.86
CA VAL A 85 -21.92 -3.94 1.70
C VAL A 85 -22.93 -2.80 1.83
N ARG A 86 -22.44 -1.61 2.18
CA ARG A 86 -23.27 -0.41 2.35
C ARG A 86 -23.60 0.27 1.03
N ARG A 87 -22.74 0.11 0.02
CA ARG A 87 -22.95 0.64 -1.33
C ARG A 87 -22.18 -0.21 -2.34
N LYS A 88 -22.76 -0.40 -3.52
CA LYS A 88 -22.16 -1.14 -4.63
C LYS A 88 -22.54 -0.47 -5.95
N VAL A 89 -21.59 -0.38 -6.88
CA VAL A 89 -21.84 0.00 -8.27
C VAL A 89 -21.13 -1.03 -9.15
N ASP A 90 -21.91 -1.68 -10.01
CA ASP A 90 -21.39 -2.66 -10.96
C ASP A 90 -20.69 -1.96 -12.14
N LEU A 91 -19.69 -2.62 -12.71
CA LEU A 91 -19.04 -2.16 -13.93
C LEU A 91 -19.85 -2.59 -15.15
N PRO A 92 -19.83 -1.81 -16.25
CA PRO A 92 -20.43 -2.25 -17.50
C PRO A 92 -19.79 -3.56 -17.98
N SER A 93 -20.60 -4.58 -18.22
CA SER A 93 -20.15 -5.81 -18.87
C SER A 93 -19.65 -5.51 -20.30
N PRO A 94 -18.57 -6.14 -20.79
CA PRO A 94 -17.82 -7.25 -20.17
C PRO A 94 -16.59 -6.82 -19.35
N MET A 95 -16.48 -5.55 -18.93
CA MET A 95 -15.25 -5.04 -18.30
C MET A 95 -14.89 -5.80 -17.03
N PHE A 96 -13.60 -6.00 -16.83
CA PHE A 96 -13.04 -6.62 -15.65
C PHE A 96 -12.43 -5.53 -14.74
N GLY A 97 -12.99 -5.35 -13.55
CA GLY A 97 -12.54 -4.36 -12.57
C GLY A 97 -11.28 -4.79 -11.84
N GLU A 98 -10.39 -3.82 -11.59
CA GLU A 98 -9.10 -4.04 -10.93
C GLU A 98 -8.94 -3.09 -9.72
N GLY A 99 -7.71 -2.63 -9.44
CA GLY A 99 -7.35 -1.80 -8.30
C GLY A 99 -8.21 -0.54 -8.14
N VAL A 100 -8.37 -0.12 -6.88
CA VAL A 100 -9.06 1.12 -6.51
C VAL A 100 -8.21 1.94 -5.55
N THR A 101 -8.28 3.27 -5.65
CA THR A 101 -7.70 4.16 -4.63
C THR A 101 -8.47 5.47 -4.49
N VAL A 102 -8.40 6.09 -3.32
CA VAL A 102 -8.94 7.40 -3.00
C VAL A 102 -7.91 8.49 -3.27
N ALA A 103 -8.33 9.51 -4.02
CA ALA A 103 -7.58 10.74 -4.24
C ALA A 103 -8.44 11.96 -3.91
N GLY A 104 -8.39 12.42 -2.66
CA GLY A 104 -9.22 13.54 -2.19
C GLY A 104 -10.71 13.20 -2.17
N SER A 105 -11.51 13.86 -3.02
CA SER A 105 -12.96 13.64 -3.13
C SER A 105 -13.37 12.58 -4.15
N LYS A 106 -12.41 11.95 -4.83
CA LYS A 106 -12.66 10.95 -5.89
C LYS A 106 -12.05 9.60 -5.56
N ILE A 107 -12.56 8.57 -6.22
CA ILE A 107 -11.98 7.24 -6.30
C ILE A 107 -11.52 7.02 -7.74
N TRP A 108 -10.33 6.48 -7.92
CA TRP A 108 -9.88 5.89 -9.17
C TRP A 108 -10.09 4.39 -9.13
N GLN A 109 -10.66 3.82 -10.19
CA GLN A 109 -10.82 2.38 -10.36
C GLN A 109 -10.29 1.96 -11.72
N LEU A 110 -9.38 0.98 -11.71
CA LEU A 110 -8.78 0.43 -12.92
C LEU A 110 -9.65 -0.67 -13.55
N THR A 111 -9.30 -0.99 -14.79
CA THR A 111 -9.78 -2.18 -15.50
C THR A 111 -8.58 -3.04 -15.92
N TRP A 112 -8.80 -4.34 -16.10
CA TRP A 112 -7.69 -5.22 -16.43
C TRP A 112 -7.12 -4.96 -17.83
N ARG A 113 -7.90 -5.25 -18.87
CA ARG A 113 -7.46 -5.17 -20.28
C ARG A 113 -8.21 -4.14 -21.11
N ASP A 114 -9.23 -3.53 -20.53
CA ASP A 114 -10.06 -2.55 -21.22
C ASP A 114 -9.33 -1.20 -21.43
N GLY A 115 -8.23 -0.96 -20.71
CA GLY A 115 -7.41 0.25 -20.86
C GLY A 115 -8.14 1.51 -20.39
N VAL A 116 -8.99 1.39 -19.37
CA VAL A 116 -9.83 2.49 -18.86
C VAL A 116 -9.71 2.61 -17.34
N ALA A 117 -9.46 3.82 -16.86
CA ALA A 117 -9.60 4.20 -15.46
C ALA A 117 -10.90 4.97 -15.28
N PHE A 118 -11.75 4.50 -14.37
CA PHE A 118 -12.94 5.23 -13.93
C PHE A 118 -12.55 6.21 -12.82
N GLN A 119 -12.88 7.48 -13.02
CA GLN A 119 -12.98 8.44 -11.93
C GLN A 119 -14.40 8.38 -11.38
N ARG A 120 -14.52 8.22 -10.07
CA ARG A 120 -15.80 8.13 -9.38
C ARG A 120 -15.89 9.13 -8.24
N ASP A 121 -17.11 9.56 -7.94
CA ASP A 121 -17.39 10.33 -6.74
C ASP A 121 -17.24 9.45 -5.50
N LYS A 122 -16.47 9.89 -4.50
CA LYS A 122 -16.12 9.08 -3.32
C LYS A 122 -17.31 8.81 -2.39
N GLN A 123 -18.36 9.63 -2.42
CA GLN A 123 -19.51 9.49 -1.54
C GLN A 123 -20.56 8.55 -2.15
N THR A 124 -20.77 8.67 -3.45
CA THR A 124 -21.86 8.01 -4.18
C THR A 124 -21.40 6.83 -5.05
N LEU A 125 -20.09 6.68 -5.29
CA LEU A 125 -19.48 5.76 -6.27
C LEU A 125 -19.92 5.99 -7.72
N ALA A 126 -20.68 7.04 -7.98
CA ALA A 126 -21.15 7.39 -9.31
C ALA A 126 -19.95 7.67 -10.22
N GLU A 127 -20.01 7.16 -11.45
CA GLU A 127 -19.03 7.49 -12.47
C GLU A 127 -19.07 8.99 -12.77
N VAL A 128 -17.90 9.64 -12.68
CA VAL A 128 -17.71 11.04 -13.06
C VAL A 128 -17.18 11.12 -14.48
N ARG A 129 -16.15 10.31 -14.79
CA ARG A 129 -15.59 10.19 -16.14
C ARG A 129 -14.76 8.92 -16.28
N ARG A 130 -14.40 8.62 -17.53
CA ARG A 130 -13.42 7.59 -17.91
C ARG A 130 -12.19 8.25 -18.50
N VAL A 131 -11.01 7.72 -18.18
CA VAL A 131 -9.74 8.14 -18.76
C VAL A 131 -9.06 6.92 -19.40
N PRO A 132 -8.70 6.96 -20.68
CA PRO A 132 -7.99 5.86 -21.31
C PRO A 132 -6.53 5.78 -20.83
N TYR A 133 -5.98 4.57 -20.75
CA TYR A 133 -4.56 4.30 -20.59
C TYR A 133 -4.13 3.12 -21.46
N SER A 134 -2.83 3.03 -21.72
CA SER A 134 -2.24 1.91 -22.46
C SER A 134 -1.79 0.80 -21.52
N GLY A 135 -1.86 -0.45 -22.00
CA GLY A 135 -1.45 -1.63 -21.24
C GLY A 135 -2.54 -2.17 -20.32
N GLU A 136 -2.15 -3.09 -19.44
CA GLU A 136 -3.04 -3.63 -18.40
C GLU A 136 -3.05 -2.70 -17.17
N GLY A 137 -4.07 -2.82 -16.32
CA GLY A 137 -4.10 -2.21 -14.99
C GLY A 137 -4.38 -3.23 -13.91
N TRP A 138 -3.57 -3.26 -12.85
CA TRP A 138 -3.69 -4.23 -11.76
C TRP A 138 -3.96 -3.49 -10.45
N GLY A 139 -2.94 -3.06 -9.70
CA GLY A 139 -3.11 -2.28 -8.46
C GLY A 139 -2.95 -0.77 -8.67
N VAL A 140 -3.53 0.02 -7.77
CA VAL A 140 -3.33 1.47 -7.72
C VAL A 140 -3.39 1.99 -6.27
N CYS A 141 -2.51 2.92 -5.91
CA CYS A 141 -2.57 3.63 -4.62
C CYS A 141 -2.10 5.09 -4.77
N LEU A 142 -2.34 5.94 -3.76
CA LEU A 142 -1.88 7.34 -3.74
C LEU A 142 -0.68 7.53 -2.80
N ASP A 143 0.49 7.92 -3.32
CA ASP A 143 1.74 8.12 -2.54
C ASP A 143 1.79 9.46 -1.77
N GLY A 144 0.68 10.19 -1.74
CA GLY A 144 0.57 11.54 -1.21
C GLY A 144 0.74 12.66 -2.25
N GLN A 145 1.34 12.35 -3.41
CA GLN A 145 1.52 13.30 -4.51
C GLN A 145 0.98 12.77 -5.85
N ARG A 146 1.19 11.49 -6.12
CA ARG A 146 0.95 10.81 -7.40
C ARG A 146 0.21 9.52 -7.14
N LEU A 147 -0.55 9.08 -8.14
CA LEU A 147 -1.02 7.71 -8.16
C LEU A 147 0.14 6.81 -8.57
N VAL A 148 0.27 5.67 -7.92
CA VAL A 148 1.20 4.59 -8.28
C VAL A 148 0.35 3.46 -8.83
N MET A 149 0.70 2.93 -10.00
CA MET A 149 -0.05 1.88 -10.69
C MET A 149 0.87 0.72 -11.07
N SER A 150 0.41 -0.50 -10.82
CA SER A 150 1.03 -1.73 -11.31
C SER A 150 0.22 -2.32 -12.47
N ASP A 151 0.87 -3.19 -13.24
CA ASP A 151 0.29 -3.87 -14.41
C ASP A 151 0.71 -5.34 -14.51
N GLY A 152 1.20 -5.93 -13.40
CA GLY A 152 1.77 -7.27 -13.37
C GLY A 152 3.21 -7.39 -13.89
N SER A 153 3.80 -6.33 -14.45
CA SER A 153 5.21 -6.29 -14.84
C SER A 153 6.14 -5.99 -13.65
N ASP A 154 7.42 -5.71 -13.93
CA ASP A 154 8.40 -5.20 -12.97
C ASP A 154 8.37 -3.67 -12.83
N LYS A 155 7.31 -3.00 -13.28
CA LYS A 155 7.21 -1.54 -13.27
C LYS A 155 6.12 -1.04 -12.33
N LEU A 156 6.38 0.13 -11.76
CA LEU A 156 5.34 0.98 -11.18
C LEU A 156 5.29 2.27 -11.97
N ALA A 157 4.14 2.54 -12.60
CA ALA A 157 3.89 3.79 -13.30
C ALA A 157 3.38 4.84 -12.31
N PHE A 158 3.87 6.07 -12.43
CA PHE A 158 3.34 7.21 -11.68
C PHE A 158 2.38 7.98 -12.55
N ARG A 159 1.22 8.36 -11.99
CA ARG A 159 0.19 9.10 -12.69
C ARG A 159 -0.26 10.33 -11.93
N ASP A 160 -0.65 11.36 -12.68
CA ASP A 160 -1.24 12.56 -12.13
C ASP A 160 -2.59 12.22 -11.47
N PRO A 161 -2.84 12.62 -10.21
CA PRO A 161 -4.06 12.26 -9.51
C PRO A 161 -5.31 12.95 -10.06
N GLU A 162 -5.16 14.04 -10.82
CA GLU A 162 -6.26 14.75 -11.47
C GLU A 162 -6.52 14.21 -12.86
N THR A 163 -5.51 14.18 -13.74
CA THR A 163 -5.70 13.82 -15.16
C THR A 163 -5.55 12.33 -15.44
N PHE A 164 -4.88 11.57 -14.56
CA PHE A 164 -4.47 10.18 -14.76
C PHE A 164 -3.35 9.96 -15.80
N ASP A 165 -2.79 11.05 -16.34
CA ASP A 165 -1.66 10.97 -17.28
C ASP A 165 -0.44 10.39 -16.59
N GLN A 166 0.34 9.57 -17.31
CA GLN A 166 1.58 9.05 -16.78
C GLN A 166 2.63 10.17 -16.69
N VAL A 167 3.20 10.34 -15.50
CA VAL A 167 4.20 11.37 -15.18
C VAL A 167 5.58 10.79 -14.87
N GLY A 168 5.70 9.46 -14.82
CA GLY A 168 6.97 8.77 -14.63
C GLY A 168 6.79 7.27 -14.44
N GLU A 169 7.90 6.57 -14.20
CA GLU A 169 7.90 5.15 -13.81
C GLU A 169 9.19 4.81 -13.06
N VAL A 170 9.15 3.70 -12.31
CA VAL A 170 10.33 3.01 -11.77
C VAL A 170 10.26 1.53 -12.10
N ARG A 171 11.43 0.87 -12.13
CA ARG A 171 11.53 -0.58 -12.20
C ARG A 171 11.79 -1.15 -10.82
N VAL A 172 11.01 -2.15 -10.43
CA VAL A 172 11.07 -2.75 -9.11
C VAL A 172 12.14 -3.84 -9.07
N ARG A 173 13.05 -3.71 -8.11
CA ARG A 173 14.20 -4.60 -7.95
C ARG A 173 14.36 -5.05 -6.52
N SER A 174 14.59 -6.34 -6.31
CA SER A 174 14.97 -6.92 -5.02
C SER A 174 16.39 -7.45 -5.13
N ALA A 175 17.34 -6.79 -4.45
CA ALA A 175 18.77 -7.13 -4.52
C ALA A 175 19.30 -7.23 -5.98
N GLY A 176 18.85 -6.31 -6.85
CA GLY A 176 19.24 -6.26 -8.26
C GLY A 176 18.33 -7.03 -9.22
N GLU A 177 17.57 -8.01 -8.72
CA GLU A 177 16.70 -8.85 -9.55
C GLU A 177 15.31 -8.22 -9.74
N PRO A 178 14.72 -8.28 -10.95
CA PRO A 178 13.37 -7.78 -11.19
C PRO A 178 12.32 -8.53 -10.36
N VAL A 179 11.40 -7.78 -9.76
CA VAL A 179 10.21 -8.34 -9.11
C VAL A 179 9.01 -8.10 -10.02
N THR A 180 8.48 -9.18 -10.61
CA THR A 180 7.30 -9.14 -11.49
C THR A 180 6.04 -9.58 -10.74
N LEU A 181 4.90 -9.60 -11.43
CA LEU A 181 3.60 -9.97 -10.90
C LEU A 181 3.14 -9.08 -9.74
N LEU A 182 3.58 -7.82 -9.75
CA LEU A 182 3.11 -6.79 -8.85
C LEU A 182 1.62 -6.55 -9.10
N ASN A 183 0.82 -6.79 -8.08
CA ASN A 183 -0.64 -6.76 -8.16
C ASN A 183 -1.17 -5.60 -7.32
N GLU A 184 -2.11 -5.86 -6.41
CA GLU A 184 -2.69 -4.84 -5.56
C GLU A 184 -1.63 -4.06 -4.77
N LEU A 185 -1.86 -2.75 -4.61
CA LEU A 185 -0.92 -1.80 -4.03
C LEU A 185 -1.54 -1.04 -2.87
N GLU A 186 -0.74 -0.75 -1.85
CA GLU A 186 -1.09 0.22 -0.81
C GLU A 186 0.07 1.19 -0.53
N CYS A 187 -0.24 2.48 -0.50
CA CYS A 187 0.75 3.54 -0.37
C CYS A 187 0.80 4.07 1.07
N THR A 188 1.99 4.08 1.65
CA THR A 188 2.25 4.53 3.03
C THR A 188 3.46 5.46 3.07
N PRO A 189 3.67 6.23 4.16
CA PRO A 189 4.83 7.12 4.26
C PRO A 189 6.19 6.43 4.13
N ASP A 190 6.27 5.12 4.43
CA ASP A 190 7.51 4.34 4.36
C ASP A 190 7.64 3.50 3.06
N GLY A 191 6.66 3.57 2.16
CA GLY A 191 6.78 3.03 0.81
C GLY A 191 5.47 2.51 0.21
N VAL A 192 5.61 1.86 -0.94
CA VAL A 192 4.53 1.19 -1.66
C VAL A 192 4.57 -0.29 -1.28
N TYR A 193 3.52 -0.78 -0.64
CA TYR A 193 3.29 -2.19 -0.42
C TYR A 193 2.64 -2.78 -1.67
N ALA A 194 3.11 -3.95 -2.13
CA ALA A 194 2.56 -4.62 -3.28
C ALA A 194 2.38 -6.11 -3.02
N ASN A 195 1.21 -6.65 -3.31
CA ASN A 195 1.05 -8.10 -3.44
C ASN A 195 1.86 -8.60 -4.64
N VAL A 196 2.48 -9.77 -4.49
CA VAL A 196 3.08 -10.50 -5.61
C VAL A 196 2.15 -11.65 -5.97
N TRP A 197 1.49 -11.57 -7.13
CA TRP A 197 0.44 -12.51 -7.52
C TRP A 197 0.95 -13.96 -7.58
N LYS A 198 0.09 -14.90 -7.17
CA LYS A 198 0.38 -16.35 -7.00
C LYS A 198 1.39 -16.68 -5.89
N THR A 199 1.66 -15.75 -4.99
CA THR A 199 2.48 -15.98 -3.80
C THR A 199 1.74 -15.52 -2.54
N ASP A 200 2.17 -16.00 -1.38
CA ASP A 200 1.74 -15.47 -0.09
C ASP A 200 2.73 -14.36 0.38
N THR A 201 3.22 -13.51 -0.54
CA THR A 201 4.23 -12.48 -0.26
C THR A 201 3.73 -11.07 -0.59
N ILE A 202 4.08 -10.12 0.28
CA ILE A 202 4.00 -8.68 0.03
C ILE A 202 5.42 -8.11 0.01
N VAL A 203 5.70 -7.19 -0.91
CA VAL A 203 6.96 -6.42 -0.91
C VAL A 203 6.69 -4.97 -0.56
N ARG A 204 7.61 -4.34 0.20
CA ARG A 204 7.62 -2.89 0.41
C ARG A 204 8.68 -2.27 -0.50
N ILE A 205 8.28 -1.33 -1.32
CA ILE A 205 9.07 -0.74 -2.40
C ILE A 205 9.29 0.75 -2.09
N ASP A 206 10.52 1.21 -2.21
CA ASP A 206 10.82 2.64 -2.24
C ASP A 206 10.39 3.21 -3.61
N PRO A 207 9.38 4.10 -3.68
CA PRO A 207 8.91 4.65 -4.95
C PRO A 207 9.92 5.58 -5.62
N ALA A 208 10.94 6.07 -4.91
CA ALA A 208 11.97 6.92 -5.54
C ALA A 208 12.96 6.09 -6.36
N SER A 209 13.33 4.91 -5.89
CA SER A 209 14.36 4.06 -6.51
C SER A 209 13.84 2.79 -7.19
N GLY A 210 12.64 2.33 -6.82
CA GLY A 210 12.12 1.00 -7.17
C GLY A 210 12.73 -0.14 -6.36
N ASN A 211 13.62 0.13 -5.40
CA ASN A 211 14.22 -0.93 -4.61
C ASN A 211 13.22 -1.50 -3.59
N VAL A 212 13.15 -2.82 -3.50
CA VAL A 212 12.45 -3.51 -2.42
C VAL A 212 13.23 -3.33 -1.12
N THR A 213 12.60 -2.68 -0.14
CA THR A 213 13.18 -2.43 1.19
C THR A 213 12.79 -3.49 2.20
N ALA A 214 11.67 -4.18 1.99
CA ALA A 214 11.23 -5.29 2.82
C ALA A 214 10.42 -6.34 2.04
N THR A 215 10.44 -7.57 2.54
CA THR A 215 9.57 -8.67 2.10
C THR A 215 8.79 -9.17 3.31
N VAL A 216 7.47 -9.24 3.19
CA VAL A 216 6.57 -9.79 4.21
C VAL A 216 6.11 -11.17 3.76
N ASP A 217 6.33 -12.18 4.59
CA ASP A 217 5.79 -13.52 4.40
C ASP A 217 4.44 -13.66 5.12
N LEU A 218 3.41 -14.05 4.36
CA LEU A 218 2.04 -14.28 4.81
C LEU A 218 1.63 -15.74 4.63
N THR A 219 2.60 -16.65 4.43
CA THR A 219 2.36 -18.09 4.30
C THR A 219 1.55 -18.58 5.50
N GLY A 220 0.46 -19.29 5.22
CA GLY A 220 -0.42 -19.83 6.25
C GLY A 220 -1.35 -18.83 6.92
N LEU A 221 -1.41 -17.57 6.47
CA LEU A 221 -2.35 -16.58 7.01
C LEU A 221 -3.82 -17.05 6.92
N LEU A 222 -4.23 -17.50 5.71
CA LEU A 222 -5.46 -18.25 5.53
C LEU A 222 -5.14 -19.75 5.39
N PRO A 223 -5.65 -20.62 6.29
CA PRO A 223 -5.48 -22.07 6.19
C PRO A 223 -6.03 -22.63 4.88
N ARG A 224 -5.44 -23.72 4.37
CA ARG A 224 -5.78 -24.26 3.05
C ARG A 224 -7.22 -24.78 2.99
N GLU A 225 -7.71 -25.32 4.10
CA GLU A 225 -9.08 -25.80 4.27
C GLU A 225 -10.14 -24.69 4.15
N ASP A 226 -9.75 -23.43 4.34
CA ASP A 226 -10.61 -22.26 4.22
C ASP A 226 -10.51 -21.60 2.82
N ARG A 227 -9.66 -22.11 1.92
CA ARG A 227 -9.43 -21.54 0.57
C ARG A 227 -10.31 -22.22 -0.48
N ALA A 228 -11.00 -21.41 -1.30
CA ALA A 228 -11.53 -21.85 -2.59
C ALA A 228 -10.40 -22.04 -3.61
N ASP A 229 -10.67 -22.68 -4.74
CA ASP A 229 -9.64 -23.05 -5.73
C ASP A 229 -8.87 -21.84 -6.30
N ASP A 230 -9.58 -20.77 -6.68
CA ASP A 230 -8.99 -19.52 -7.19
C ASP A 230 -8.64 -18.50 -6.10
N ALA A 231 -8.69 -18.93 -4.82
CA ALA A 231 -8.47 -18.04 -3.69
C ALA A 231 -6.99 -17.77 -3.44
N VAL A 232 -6.53 -16.57 -3.83
CA VAL A 232 -5.15 -16.11 -3.63
C VAL A 232 -5.11 -14.81 -2.83
N LEU A 233 -4.01 -14.61 -2.10
CA LEU A 233 -3.70 -13.35 -1.41
C LEU A 233 -3.76 -12.17 -2.40
N ASN A 234 -4.58 -11.16 -2.10
CA ASN A 234 -4.69 -9.91 -2.85
C ASN A 234 -5.57 -8.89 -2.10
N GLY A 235 -5.07 -7.68 -1.88
CA GLY A 235 -5.78 -6.63 -1.14
C GLY A 235 -5.06 -6.26 0.16
N ILE A 236 -4.61 -5.01 0.23
CA ILE A 236 -3.85 -4.43 1.34
C ILE A 236 -4.43 -3.05 1.63
N ALA A 237 -4.81 -2.75 2.86
CA ALA A 237 -5.25 -1.41 3.22
C ALA A 237 -4.63 -0.97 4.55
N ALA A 238 -3.94 0.17 4.55
CA ALA A 238 -3.30 0.70 5.74
C ALA A 238 -4.36 1.30 6.68
N VAL A 239 -4.25 0.95 7.96
CA VAL A 239 -4.97 1.64 9.03
C VAL A 239 -4.16 2.90 9.37
N ARG A 240 -4.55 4.02 8.76
CA ARG A 240 -3.78 5.28 8.80
C ARG A 240 -3.44 5.68 10.25
N GLY A 241 -2.16 5.93 10.48
CA GLY A 241 -1.64 6.40 11.78
C GLY A 241 -1.34 5.31 12.81
N THR A 242 -1.59 4.02 12.53
CA THR A 242 -1.34 2.93 13.49
C THR A 242 -0.16 2.02 13.11
N GLY A 243 0.25 2.02 11.84
CA GLY A 243 1.23 1.07 11.31
C GLY A 243 0.69 -0.35 11.17
N GLU A 244 -0.64 -0.50 11.17
CA GLU A 244 -1.34 -1.76 10.97
C GLU A 244 -2.00 -1.77 9.60
N PHE A 245 -2.34 -2.96 9.13
CA PHE A 245 -2.92 -3.19 7.82
C PHE A 245 -4.12 -4.11 7.93
N LEU A 246 -5.07 -3.95 7.02
CA LEU A 246 -6.03 -4.96 6.64
C LEU A 246 -5.48 -5.71 5.45
N VAL A 247 -5.51 -7.04 5.49
CA VAL A 247 -5.10 -7.91 4.39
C VAL A 247 -6.16 -8.98 4.15
N THR A 248 -6.46 -9.24 2.88
CA THR A 248 -7.41 -10.30 2.48
C THR A 248 -6.96 -10.95 1.16
N GLY A 249 -7.87 -11.64 0.49
CA GLY A 249 -7.63 -12.26 -0.79
C GLY A 249 -8.89 -12.46 -1.59
N LYS A 250 -8.70 -12.87 -2.84
CA LYS A 250 -9.77 -13.22 -3.76
C LYS A 250 -10.56 -14.37 -3.16
N LEU A 251 -11.87 -14.22 -3.01
CA LEU A 251 -12.78 -15.23 -2.47
C LEU A 251 -12.45 -15.65 -1.02
N TRP A 252 -11.63 -14.90 -0.29
CA TRP A 252 -11.32 -15.23 1.10
C TRP A 252 -12.56 -14.98 1.97
N PRO A 253 -12.94 -15.91 2.88
CA PRO A 253 -14.03 -15.66 3.83
C PRO A 253 -13.60 -14.75 4.99
N LYS A 254 -12.32 -14.36 5.04
CA LYS A 254 -11.69 -13.65 6.15
C LYS A 254 -10.83 -12.49 5.65
N MET A 255 -10.78 -11.46 6.47
CA MET A 255 -9.82 -10.36 6.40
C MET A 255 -9.04 -10.32 7.70
N PHE A 256 -7.76 -9.98 7.65
CA PHE A 256 -6.87 -9.98 8.80
C PHE A 256 -6.40 -8.57 9.08
N ARG A 257 -6.61 -8.10 10.31
CA ARG A 257 -5.91 -6.92 10.81
C ARG A 257 -4.55 -7.39 11.31
N VAL A 258 -3.49 -6.86 10.73
CA VAL A 258 -2.12 -7.32 10.98
C VAL A 258 -1.18 -6.16 11.26
N LYS A 259 -0.06 -6.46 11.91
CA LYS A 259 1.12 -5.61 11.94
C LYS A 259 2.27 -6.34 11.26
N PHE A 260 3.01 -5.67 10.39
CA PHE A 260 4.23 -6.24 9.83
C PHE A 260 5.40 -6.02 10.78
N VAL A 261 6.01 -7.12 11.21
CA VAL A 261 7.12 -7.12 12.18
C VAL A 261 8.30 -7.85 11.59
N THR A 262 9.53 -7.46 11.96
CA THR A 262 10.75 -8.15 11.53
C THR A 262 10.69 -9.63 11.90
N ALA A 263 11.01 -10.50 10.95
CA ALA A 263 11.17 -11.92 11.20
C ALA A 263 12.45 -12.15 12.01
N SER A 264 12.34 -12.93 13.09
CA SER A 264 13.47 -13.37 13.91
C SER A 264 14.20 -14.53 13.25
#